data_AF-A0A5Y1YDB7-F1
#
_entry.id   AF-A0A5Y1YDB7-F1
#
_cell.length_a   1.000
_cell.length_b   1.000
_cell.length_c   1.000
_cell.angle_alpha   90.00
_cell.angle_beta   90.00
_cell.angle_gamma   90.00
#
_symmetry.space_group_name_H-M   'P 1'
#
loop_
_entity.id
_entity.type
_entity.pdbx_description
1 polymer ?
#
loop_
_entity_poly.entity_id
_entity_poly.type
_entity_poly.pdbx_seq_one_letter_code
_entity_poly.pdbx_strand_id
1 'polypeptide(L)'
;MRKFLLVAGLAALLSGCGEKGDFEKAINAKISQSKLCYSLQDNDIVFNKGFPIRVNHGYRSAGYSASDEILKGLANQGLLDVSQQPNGFSSVDVLEVTDKGQEVEFWDRKDGACVGHRAVAEVKSWTEPSEGNGVKMTQVTYTWKLDGVPGWVDKNAFSGMKGMSEPEETKIVLVKTNNGWSAR
;
A
#
# COMPACT_ATOMS: atom_id res chain seq x y z
N MET A 1 -40.99 -6.38 54.78
CA MET A 1 -40.52 -7.31 53.71
C MET A 1 -40.22 -6.49 52.45
N ARG A 2 -38.94 -6.27 52.14
CA ARG A 2 -38.45 -5.54 50.96
C ARG A 2 -38.52 -6.47 49.75
N LYS A 3 -39.26 -6.10 48.71
CA LYS A 3 -39.17 -6.74 47.38
C LYS A 3 -38.40 -5.80 46.45
N PHE A 4 -37.13 -6.11 46.22
CA PHE A 4 -36.36 -5.50 45.15
C PHE A 4 -36.71 -6.24 43.86
N LEU A 5 -37.40 -5.58 42.94
CA LEU A 5 -37.54 -6.05 41.57
C LEU A 5 -36.35 -5.51 40.78
N LEU A 6 -35.35 -6.37 40.58
CA LEU A 6 -34.29 -6.19 39.61
C LEU A 6 -34.88 -6.37 38.21
N VAL A 7 -35.07 -5.26 37.48
CA VAL A 7 -35.30 -5.29 36.04
C VAL A 7 -33.92 -5.44 35.39
N ALA A 8 -33.60 -6.65 34.94
CA ALA A 8 -32.42 -6.93 34.13
C ALA A 8 -32.62 -6.33 32.74
N GLY A 9 -31.92 -5.23 32.45
CA GLY A 9 -31.77 -4.74 31.09
C GLY A 9 -30.81 -5.64 30.33
N LEU A 10 -31.32 -6.48 29.41
CA LEU A 10 -30.50 -7.01 28.34
C LEU A 10 -30.21 -5.87 27.35
N ALA A 11 -29.09 -5.20 27.56
CA ALA A 11 -28.45 -4.47 26.46
C ALA A 11 -27.96 -5.55 25.47
N ALA A 12 -28.63 -5.64 24.31
CA ALA A 12 -28.09 -6.37 23.17
C ALA A 12 -26.75 -5.71 22.80
N LEU A 13 -25.65 -6.34 23.22
CA LEU A 13 -24.30 -5.92 22.84
C LEU A 13 -24.21 -6.06 21.32
N LEU A 14 -23.98 -4.93 20.65
CA LEU A 14 -23.54 -4.84 19.26
C LEU A 14 -22.26 -5.69 19.10
N SER A 15 -22.39 -6.98 18.78
CA SER A 15 -21.29 -7.91 18.56
C SER A 15 -20.44 -7.58 17.31
N GLY A 16 -20.82 -6.56 16.53
CA GLY A 16 -20.11 -6.15 15.33
C GLY A 16 -18.87 -5.27 15.54
N CYS A 17 -18.67 -4.66 16.72
CA CYS A 17 -17.50 -3.80 16.95
C CYS A 17 -16.20 -4.58 17.24
N GLY A 18 -16.31 -5.77 17.84
CA GLY A 18 -15.14 -6.61 18.13
C GLY A 18 -14.54 -7.22 16.86
N GLU A 19 -15.37 -7.80 15.99
CA GLU A 19 -14.90 -8.47 14.77
C GLU A 19 -14.26 -7.49 13.78
N LYS A 20 -14.82 -6.29 13.62
CA LYS A 20 -14.28 -5.27 12.71
C LYS A 20 -12.82 -4.92 13.04
N GLY A 21 -12.52 -4.70 14.32
CA GLY A 21 -11.16 -4.39 14.77
C GLY A 21 -10.18 -5.55 14.62
N ASP A 22 -10.63 -6.78 14.90
CA ASP A 22 -9.81 -7.97 14.70
C ASP A 22 -9.47 -8.20 13.22
N PHE A 23 -10.43 -7.97 12.31
CA PHE A 23 -10.21 -8.04 10.87
C PHE A 23 -9.23 -6.98 10.40
N GLU A 24 -9.42 -5.73 10.81
CA GLU A 24 -8.49 -4.65 10.47
C GLU A 24 -7.06 -4.99 10.88
N LYS A 25 -6.87 -5.48 12.11
CA LYS A 25 -5.56 -5.92 12.62
C LYS A 25 -4.98 -7.06 11.77
N ALA A 26 -5.78 -8.08 11.47
CA ALA A 26 -5.34 -9.23 10.67
C ALA A 26 -4.95 -8.84 9.24
N ILE A 27 -5.69 -7.92 8.63
CA ILE A 27 -5.43 -7.42 7.28
C ILE A 27 -4.18 -6.55 7.28
N ASN A 28 -4.07 -5.58 8.20
CA ASN A 28 -2.89 -4.71 8.31
C ASN A 28 -1.62 -5.53 8.53
N ALA A 29 -1.65 -6.57 9.37
CA ALA A 29 -0.50 -7.46 9.56
C ALA A 29 0.03 -8.09 8.26
N LYS A 30 -0.79 -8.20 7.21
CA LYS A 30 -0.38 -8.63 5.87
C LYS A 30 -0.01 -7.47 4.95
N ILE A 31 -0.86 -6.44 4.87
CA ILE A 31 -0.71 -5.40 3.83
C ILE A 31 0.29 -4.29 4.19
N SER A 32 0.62 -4.11 5.46
CA SER A 32 1.54 -3.06 5.92
C SER A 32 3.01 -3.48 5.89
N GLN A 33 3.32 -4.73 5.55
CA GLN A 33 4.68 -5.28 5.65
C GLN A 33 5.65 -4.69 4.61
N SER A 34 5.15 -4.28 3.45
CA SER A 34 5.98 -3.81 2.34
C SER A 34 5.65 -2.36 2.01
N LYS A 35 6.69 -1.53 2.01
CA LYS A 35 6.63 -0.19 1.41
C LYS A 35 6.40 -0.32 -0.09
N LEU A 36 5.69 0.64 -0.66
CA LEU A 36 5.60 0.81 -2.10
C LEU A 36 6.71 1.75 -2.54
N CYS A 37 7.67 1.20 -3.27
CA CYS A 37 8.85 1.93 -3.70
C CYS A 37 9.10 1.72 -5.20
N TYR A 38 9.66 2.75 -5.83
CA TYR A 38 10.41 2.59 -7.06
C TYR A 38 11.86 2.30 -6.68
N SER A 39 12.36 1.14 -7.08
CA SER A 39 13.71 0.67 -6.75
C SER A 39 14.44 0.20 -8.00
N LEU A 40 15.74 0.39 -8.02
CA LEU A 40 16.67 -0.16 -9.00
C LEU A 40 17.15 -1.54 -8.53
N GLN A 41 17.75 -2.30 -9.45
CA GLN A 41 18.46 -3.54 -9.07
C GLN A 41 19.61 -3.26 -8.10
N ASP A 42 20.26 -2.11 -8.24
CA ASP A 42 21.28 -1.60 -7.35
C ASP A 42 20.95 -0.14 -7.00
N ASN A 43 20.32 0.08 -5.85
CA ASN A 43 19.98 1.42 -5.37
C ASN A 43 21.22 2.22 -4.92
N ASP A 44 22.30 1.53 -4.55
CA ASP A 44 23.57 2.15 -4.16
C ASP A 44 24.24 2.85 -5.34
N ILE A 45 23.89 2.48 -6.59
CA ILE A 45 24.49 3.09 -7.77
C ILE A 45 24.17 4.58 -7.86
N VAL A 46 22.95 4.98 -7.49
CA VAL A 46 22.53 6.39 -7.47
C VAL A 46 23.28 7.16 -6.40
N PHE A 47 23.41 6.55 -5.21
CA PHE A 47 24.09 7.18 -4.09
C PHE A 47 25.60 7.37 -4.35
N ASN A 48 26.24 6.42 -5.04
CA ASN A 48 27.69 6.45 -5.26
C ASN A 48 28.12 7.11 -6.57
N LYS A 49 27.34 6.97 -7.65
CA LYS A 49 27.70 7.49 -8.99
C LYS A 49 26.87 8.71 -9.39
N GLY A 50 25.80 9.00 -8.65
CA GLY A 50 24.87 10.07 -8.98
C GLY A 50 24.02 9.75 -10.21
N PHE A 51 23.22 10.74 -10.57
CA PHE A 51 22.49 10.77 -11.82
C PHE A 51 23.36 11.39 -12.93
N PRO A 52 23.06 11.12 -14.22
CA PRO A 52 21.95 10.30 -14.71
C PRO A 52 22.23 8.80 -14.65
N ILE A 53 21.16 8.01 -14.52
CA ILE A 53 21.21 6.55 -14.56
C ILE A 53 20.40 6.00 -15.74
N ARG A 54 20.88 4.90 -16.33
CA ARG A 54 20.19 4.20 -17.41
C ARG A 54 19.48 2.98 -16.85
N VAL A 55 18.17 2.90 -17.06
CA VAL A 55 17.36 1.75 -16.66
C VAL A 55 16.70 1.15 -17.89
N ASN A 56 16.54 -0.17 -17.90
CA ASN A 56 15.79 -0.80 -18.99
C ASN A 56 14.38 -0.24 -19.00
N HIS A 57 13.92 0.21 -20.17
CA HIS A 57 12.53 0.63 -20.31
C HIS A 57 11.64 -0.54 -19.91
N GLY A 58 10.77 -0.32 -18.94
CA GLY A 58 9.95 -1.37 -18.35
C GLY A 58 9.19 -2.15 -19.43
N TYR A 59 9.27 -3.48 -19.38
CA TYR A 59 8.37 -4.35 -20.14
C TYR A 59 6.95 -4.04 -19.68
N ARG A 60 6.21 -3.25 -20.46
CA ARG A 60 4.80 -2.89 -20.20
C ARG A 60 3.92 -4.12 -20.39
N SER A 61 3.97 -5.08 -19.46
CA SER A 61 2.89 -6.05 -19.31
C SER A 61 1.60 -5.25 -19.11
N ALA A 62 0.58 -5.49 -19.93
CA ALA A 62 -0.68 -4.76 -19.87
C ALA A 62 -1.25 -4.80 -18.43
N GLY A 63 -1.28 -3.67 -17.74
CA GLY A 63 -1.75 -3.59 -16.36
C GLY A 63 -1.18 -2.41 -15.55
N TYR A 64 -1.66 -2.28 -14.33
CA TYR A 64 -1.19 -1.30 -13.34
C TYR A 64 0.13 -1.74 -12.70
N SER A 65 1.12 -0.86 -12.63
CA SER A 65 2.39 -1.04 -11.92
C SER A 65 2.57 0.10 -10.92
N ALA A 66 2.63 -0.22 -9.62
CA ALA A 66 2.88 0.78 -8.59
C ALA A 66 4.26 1.45 -8.78
N SER A 67 5.25 0.71 -9.26
CA SER A 67 6.59 1.24 -9.55
C SER A 67 6.53 2.30 -10.66
N ASP A 68 5.80 2.03 -11.74
CA ASP A 68 5.67 2.95 -12.87
C ASP A 68 4.91 4.22 -12.48
N GLU A 69 3.87 4.09 -11.66
CA GLU A 69 3.11 5.23 -11.14
C GLU A 69 3.94 6.07 -10.14
N ILE A 70 4.84 5.45 -9.37
CA ILE A 70 5.80 6.19 -8.54
C ILE A 70 6.77 6.96 -9.44
N LEU A 71 7.34 6.34 -10.48
CA LEU A 71 8.26 7.00 -11.39
C LEU A 71 7.59 8.18 -12.11
N LYS A 72 6.35 8.01 -12.58
CA LYS A 72 5.55 9.09 -13.15
C LYS A 72 5.30 10.21 -12.13
N GLY A 73 5.00 9.87 -10.88
CA GLY A 73 4.79 10.86 -9.83
C GLY A 73 6.04 11.68 -9.54
N LEU A 74 7.21 11.03 -9.46
CA LEU A 74 8.51 11.71 -9.33
C LEU A 74 8.76 12.66 -10.50
N ALA A 75 8.43 12.24 -11.72
CA ALA A 75 8.56 13.08 -12.92
C ALA A 75 7.57 14.25 -12.94
N ASN A 76 6.30 14.00 -12.67
CA ASN A 76 5.24 15.02 -12.64
C ASN A 76 5.50 16.07 -11.55
N GLN A 77 6.07 15.65 -10.42
CA GLN A 77 6.45 16.57 -9.34
C GLN A 77 7.74 17.36 -9.69
N GLY A 78 8.46 16.95 -10.73
CA GLY A 78 9.72 17.54 -11.16
C GLY A 78 10.89 17.20 -10.24
N LEU A 79 10.90 16.01 -9.62
CA LEU A 79 12.04 15.49 -8.86
C LEU A 79 13.00 14.69 -9.75
N LEU A 80 12.48 14.09 -10.83
CA LEU A 80 13.26 13.38 -11.83
C LEU A 80 12.83 13.81 -13.24
N ASP A 81 13.78 13.94 -14.14
CA ASP A 81 13.52 13.92 -15.58
C ASP A 81 13.67 12.49 -16.09
N VAL A 82 12.72 12.07 -16.94
CA VAL A 82 12.69 10.74 -17.55
C VAL A 82 12.72 10.91 -19.06
N SER A 83 13.83 10.53 -19.69
CA SER A 83 14.00 10.60 -21.15
C SER A 83 14.27 9.22 -21.73
N GLN A 84 13.85 8.99 -22.97
CA GLN A 84 14.14 7.73 -23.66
C GLN A 84 15.34 7.88 -24.57
N GLN A 85 16.27 6.93 -24.48
CA GLN A 85 17.40 6.83 -25.40
C GLN A 85 17.40 5.50 -26.16
N PRO A 86 17.77 5.52 -27.45
CA PRO A 86 17.93 4.28 -28.21
C PRO A 86 19.07 3.43 -27.63
N ASN A 87 18.83 2.12 -27.56
CA ASN A 87 19.77 1.12 -27.10
C ASN A 87 19.71 -0.10 -28.03
N GLY A 88 20.37 0.01 -29.18
CA GLY A 88 20.28 -0.98 -30.26
C GLY A 88 18.85 -1.10 -30.80
N PHE A 89 18.28 -2.30 -30.78
CA PHE A 89 16.89 -2.57 -31.17
C PHE A 89 15.86 -2.28 -30.07
N SER A 90 16.30 -1.74 -28.92
CA SER A 90 15.46 -1.42 -27.76
C SER A 90 15.61 0.05 -27.35
N SER A 91 14.86 0.47 -26.34
CA SER A 91 15.07 1.75 -25.66
C SER A 91 15.41 1.54 -24.18
N VAL A 92 16.15 2.48 -23.62
CA VAL A 92 16.38 2.61 -22.17
C VAL A 92 15.78 3.93 -21.71
N ASP A 93 15.26 3.94 -20.50
CA ASP A 93 14.92 5.20 -19.84
C ASP A 93 16.19 5.72 -19.16
N VAL A 94 16.44 7.02 -19.31
CA VAL A 94 17.48 7.76 -18.62
C VAL A 94 16.78 8.61 -17.59
N LEU A 95 17.08 8.32 -16.33
CA LEU A 95 16.57 9.06 -15.19
C LEU A 95 17.65 10.07 -14.80
N GLU A 96 17.24 11.32 -14.61
CA GLU A 96 18.11 12.41 -14.19
C GLU A 96 17.46 13.15 -13.03
N VAL A 97 18.22 13.49 -11.99
CA VAL A 97 17.67 14.28 -10.88
C VAL A 97 17.66 15.75 -11.26
N THR A 98 16.53 16.40 -11.03
CA THR A 98 16.40 17.84 -11.26
C THR A 98 17.02 18.60 -10.09
N ASP A 99 17.23 19.91 -10.25
CA ASP A 99 17.67 20.78 -9.15
C ASP A 99 16.72 20.68 -7.94
N LYS A 100 15.41 20.66 -8.19
CA LYS A 100 14.38 20.44 -7.16
C LYS A 100 14.51 19.06 -6.50
N GLY A 101 14.84 18.03 -7.27
CA GLY A 101 15.08 16.68 -6.77
C GLY A 101 16.28 16.61 -5.83
N GLN A 102 17.34 17.40 -6.08
CA GLN A 102 18.53 17.44 -5.22
C GLN A 102 18.26 18.08 -3.86
N GLU A 103 17.30 18.99 -3.77
CA GLU A 103 16.89 19.65 -2.52
C GLU A 103 16.05 18.74 -1.61
N VAL A 104 15.64 17.56 -2.09
CA VAL A 104 14.73 16.66 -1.40
C VAL A 104 15.35 15.28 -1.27
N GLU A 105 15.40 14.74 -0.05
CA GLU A 105 15.84 13.36 0.20
C GLU A 105 14.73 12.35 -0.14
N PHE A 106 14.38 12.23 -1.42
CA PHE A 106 13.31 11.34 -1.89
C PHE A 106 13.79 9.90 -2.16
N TRP A 107 15.10 9.66 -2.18
CA TRP A 107 15.73 8.39 -2.53
C TRP A 107 16.45 7.76 -1.35
N ASP A 108 16.03 6.57 -0.93
CA ASP A 108 16.72 5.77 0.08
C ASP A 108 17.71 4.78 -0.56
N ARG A 109 18.87 4.63 0.07
CA ARG A 109 19.95 3.74 -0.38
C ARG A 109 19.50 2.27 -0.48
N LYS A 110 18.64 1.81 0.44
CA LYS A 110 18.22 0.41 0.52
C LYS A 110 16.97 0.15 -0.30
N ASP A 111 15.95 0.99 -0.12
CA ASP A 111 14.59 0.74 -0.63
C ASP A 111 14.28 1.55 -1.92
N GLY A 112 15.07 2.57 -2.26
CA GLY A 112 14.80 3.49 -3.36
C GLY A 112 13.80 4.60 -2.98
N ALA A 113 12.98 5.05 -3.93
CA ALA A 113 11.98 6.08 -3.68
C ALA A 113 10.64 5.48 -3.21
N CYS A 114 10.37 5.57 -1.92
CA CYS A 114 9.17 4.99 -1.30
C CYS A 114 8.09 6.04 -1.02
N VAL A 115 6.83 5.68 -1.27
CA VAL A 115 5.68 6.60 -1.11
C VAL A 115 4.68 6.17 -0.02
N GLY A 116 5.14 5.29 0.89
CA GLY A 116 4.35 4.78 2.02
C GLY A 116 4.10 3.27 1.94
N HIS A 117 3.15 2.78 2.72
CA HIS A 117 2.70 1.38 2.70
C HIS A 117 1.17 1.33 2.70
N ARG A 118 0.60 0.18 2.35
CA ARG A 118 -0.86 0.01 2.42
C ARG A 118 -1.30 -0.09 3.88
N ALA A 119 -2.42 0.53 4.20
CA ALA A 119 -3.12 0.37 5.46
C ALA A 119 -4.62 0.35 5.21
N VAL A 120 -5.34 -0.42 6.03
CA VAL A 120 -6.80 -0.46 5.99
C VAL A 120 -7.31 0.95 6.31
N ALA A 121 -8.16 1.47 5.43
CA ALA A 121 -8.91 2.70 5.67
C ALA A 121 -10.25 2.38 6.33
N GLU A 122 -10.92 1.32 5.87
CA GLU A 122 -12.20 0.87 6.44
C GLU A 122 -12.49 -0.59 6.11
N VAL A 123 -12.91 -1.37 7.10
CA VAL A 123 -13.61 -2.65 6.85
C VAL A 123 -15.10 -2.38 6.60
N LYS A 124 -15.60 -2.74 5.42
CA LYS A 124 -16.96 -2.43 4.95
C LYS A 124 -17.98 -3.52 5.28
N SER A 125 -17.67 -4.77 4.97
CA SER A 125 -18.58 -5.90 5.17
C SER A 125 -17.83 -7.22 5.20
N TRP A 126 -18.44 -8.27 5.76
CA TRP A 126 -17.90 -9.62 5.75
C TRP A 126 -19.00 -10.66 5.64
N THR A 127 -18.65 -11.85 5.15
CA THR A 127 -19.55 -13.00 5.13
C THR A 127 -19.62 -13.63 6.51
N GLU A 128 -20.74 -14.27 6.82
CA GLU A 128 -20.84 -15.08 8.04
C GLU A 128 -19.73 -16.16 8.04
N PRO A 129 -18.97 -16.31 9.14
CA PRO A 129 -17.90 -17.29 9.22
C PRO A 129 -18.37 -18.73 8.97
N SER A 130 -17.77 -19.41 8.00
CA SER A 130 -18.13 -20.78 7.61
C SER A 130 -16.90 -21.68 7.52
N GLU A 131 -17.10 -22.99 7.61
CA GLU A 131 -16.03 -23.98 7.44
C GLU A 131 -15.70 -24.15 5.95
N GLY A 132 -14.42 -24.04 5.61
CA GLY A 132 -13.89 -24.31 4.27
C GLY A 132 -12.49 -24.93 4.37
N ASN A 133 -12.22 -26.01 3.63
CA ASN A 133 -10.94 -26.73 3.70
C ASN A 133 -10.50 -27.12 5.13
N GLY A 134 -11.46 -27.46 6.01
CA GLY A 134 -11.21 -27.86 7.40
C GLY A 134 -10.83 -26.71 8.34
N VAL A 135 -11.03 -25.45 7.95
CA VAL A 135 -10.83 -24.28 8.81
C VAL A 135 -11.98 -23.29 8.67
N LYS A 136 -12.26 -22.55 9.74
CA LYS A 136 -13.26 -21.49 9.73
C LYS A 136 -12.72 -20.25 9.00
N MET A 137 -13.43 -19.79 7.97
CA MET A 137 -13.05 -18.66 7.12
C MET A 137 -14.14 -17.60 7.02
N THR A 138 -13.76 -16.37 6.70
CA THR A 138 -14.69 -15.31 6.29
C THR A 138 -14.06 -14.49 5.17
N GLN A 139 -14.88 -14.01 4.23
CA GLN A 139 -14.44 -13.06 3.21
C GLN A 139 -14.79 -11.65 3.65
N VAL A 140 -13.78 -10.81 3.80
CA VAL A 140 -13.91 -9.41 4.22
C VAL A 140 -13.75 -8.50 3.01
N THR A 141 -14.69 -7.58 2.82
CA THR A 141 -14.59 -6.44 1.90
C THR A 141 -14.11 -5.23 2.70
N TYR A 142 -13.04 -4.59 2.25
CA TYR A 142 -12.43 -3.46 2.93
C TYR A 142 -11.86 -2.47 1.91
N THR A 143 -11.58 -1.25 2.36
CA THR A 143 -10.81 -0.26 1.61
C THR A 143 -9.44 -0.08 2.22
N TRP A 144 -8.44 0.23 1.40
CA TRP A 144 -7.10 0.57 1.84
C TRP A 144 -6.63 1.88 1.22
N LYS A 145 -5.73 2.56 1.92
CA LYS A 145 -5.03 3.76 1.42
C LYS A 145 -3.55 3.66 1.76
N LEU A 146 -2.75 4.55 1.19
CA LEU A 146 -1.36 4.70 1.59
C LEU A 146 -1.29 5.43 2.93
N ASP A 147 -0.53 4.83 3.84
CA ASP A 147 -0.14 5.40 5.12
C ASP A 147 1.38 5.57 5.16
N GLY A 148 1.85 6.46 6.05
CA GLY A 148 3.26 6.83 6.12
C GLY A 148 3.77 7.51 4.85
N VAL A 149 2.89 8.21 4.11
CA VAL A 149 3.27 8.98 2.91
C VAL A 149 4.27 10.08 3.31
N PRO A 150 5.49 10.10 2.76
CA PRO A 150 6.49 11.10 3.13
C PRO A 150 6.02 12.53 2.82
N GLY A 151 6.46 13.49 3.64
CA GLY A 151 6.06 14.89 3.49
C GLY A 151 6.50 15.55 2.18
N TRP A 152 7.48 14.96 1.48
CA TRP A 152 7.90 15.43 0.17
C TRP A 152 6.93 15.03 -0.96
N VAL A 153 6.03 14.07 -0.75
CA VAL A 153 5.13 13.58 -1.81
C VAL A 153 3.99 14.58 -2.04
N ASP A 154 3.92 15.14 -3.25
CA ASP A 154 2.73 15.86 -3.73
C ASP A 154 1.69 14.86 -4.26
N LYS A 155 0.60 14.68 -3.50
CA LYS A 155 -0.47 13.74 -3.86
C LYS A 155 -1.09 14.01 -5.23
N ASN A 156 -1.06 15.25 -5.72
CA ASN A 156 -1.58 15.58 -7.05
C ASN A 156 -0.63 15.08 -8.15
N ALA A 157 0.68 15.20 -7.96
CA ALA A 157 1.67 14.66 -8.90
C ALA A 157 1.61 13.12 -8.96
N PHE A 158 1.26 12.49 -7.83
CA PHE A 158 1.10 11.04 -7.68
C PHE A 158 -0.36 10.55 -7.84
N SER A 159 -1.22 11.30 -8.54
CA SER A 159 -2.66 10.96 -8.64
C SER A 159 -2.96 9.61 -9.29
N GLY A 160 -2.03 9.06 -10.08
CA GLY A 160 -2.13 7.72 -10.67
C GLY A 160 -1.93 6.58 -9.67
N MET A 161 -1.40 6.87 -8.49
CA MET A 161 -1.17 5.88 -7.43
C MET A 161 -2.48 5.51 -6.73
N LYS A 162 -2.85 4.24 -6.85
CA LYS A 162 -3.94 3.65 -6.08
C LYS A 162 -3.72 3.82 -4.57
N GLY A 163 -4.75 4.29 -3.87
CA GLY A 163 -4.68 4.54 -2.43
C GLY A 163 -3.99 5.85 -2.02
N MET A 164 -3.51 6.68 -2.97
CA MET A 164 -2.83 7.94 -2.64
C MET A 164 -3.82 9.02 -2.19
N SER A 165 -4.81 9.31 -3.03
CA SER A 165 -5.83 10.33 -2.78
C SER A 165 -7.13 9.72 -2.28
N GLU A 166 -7.53 8.58 -2.83
CA GLU A 166 -8.79 7.90 -2.50
C GLU A 166 -8.54 6.46 -2.04
N PRO A 167 -9.33 5.94 -1.09
CA PRO A 167 -9.25 4.54 -0.69
C PRO A 167 -9.69 3.59 -1.80
N GLU A 168 -8.99 2.46 -1.91
CA GLU A 168 -9.24 1.42 -2.90
C GLU A 168 -9.96 0.24 -2.27
N GLU A 169 -11.12 -0.13 -2.81
CA GLU A 169 -11.87 -1.28 -2.33
C GLU A 169 -11.27 -2.59 -2.84
N THR A 170 -11.17 -3.58 -1.95
CA THR A 170 -10.75 -4.93 -2.28
C THR A 170 -11.35 -5.95 -1.30
N LYS A 171 -11.08 -7.23 -1.56
CA LYS A 171 -11.55 -8.35 -0.74
C LYS A 171 -10.40 -9.24 -0.32
N ILE A 172 -10.52 -9.84 0.85
CA ILE A 172 -9.56 -10.80 1.35
C ILE A 172 -10.25 -11.88 2.18
N VAL A 173 -9.69 -13.09 2.14
CA VAL A 173 -10.14 -14.20 2.99
C VAL A 173 -9.30 -14.21 4.26
N LEU A 174 -9.99 -14.24 5.40
CA LEU A 174 -9.38 -14.42 6.70
C LEU A 174 -9.69 -15.81 7.23
N VAL A 175 -8.70 -16.43 7.85
CA VAL A 175 -8.81 -17.76 8.47
C VAL A 175 -8.76 -17.59 9.98
N LYS A 176 -9.67 -18.23 10.70
CA LYS A 176 -9.67 -18.26 12.16
C LYS A 176 -8.61 -19.26 12.63
N THR A 177 -7.76 -18.81 13.54
CA THR A 177 -6.76 -19.61 14.24
C THR A 177 -6.98 -19.52 15.75
N ASN A 178 -6.22 -20.30 16.52
CA ASN A 178 -6.18 -20.17 17.99
C ASN A 178 -5.65 -18.79 18.45
N ASN A 179 -4.94 -18.06 17.59
CA ASN A 179 -4.40 -16.72 17.87
C ASN A 179 -5.29 -15.58 17.33
N GLY A 180 -6.50 -15.89 16.85
CA GLY A 180 -7.41 -14.93 16.22
C GLY A 180 -7.46 -15.06 14.71
N TRP A 181 -7.88 -14.00 14.02
CA TRP A 181 -8.00 -13.97 12.56
C TRP A 181 -6.65 -13.70 11.90
N SER A 182 -6.39 -14.36 10.77
CA SER A 182 -5.18 -14.15 9.97
C SER A 182 -5.54 -14.03 8.50
N ALA A 183 -4.95 -13.05 7.83
CA ALA A 183 -4.95 -13.00 6.38
C ALA A 183 -3.94 -14.01 5.84
N ARG A 184 -4.36 -14.87 4.91
CA ARG A 184 -3.45 -15.71 4.11
C ARG A 184 -3.18 -15.03 2.79
#